data_AF-A0A962DVI7-F1
#
_entry.id   AF-A0A962DVI7-F1
#
_cell.length_a   1.000
_cell.length_b   1.000
_cell.length_c   1.000
_cell.angle_alpha   90.00
_cell.angle_beta   90.00
_cell.angle_gamma   90.00
#
_symmetry.space_group_name_H-M   'P 1'
#
loop_
_entity.id
_entity.type
_entity.pdbx_description
1 polymer ?
#
loop_
_entity_poly.entity_id
_entity_poly.type
_entity_poly.pdbx_seq_one_letter_code
_entity_poly.pdbx_strand_id
1 'polypeptide(L)'
;MVTHAHIMLLGFVTSFIYGVCYKLWIPNPSKKIAIIQFTFHHAGSILMLSGLFLIYGKIIPENKIEPVMAISSVAVIFAIILMIYQLLANKAE
;
A
#
# COMPACT_ATOMS: atom_id res chain seq x y z
N MET A 1 1.73 -19.90 0.35
CA MET A 1 2.16 -19.10 -0.83
C MET A 1 1.55 -17.69 -0.88
N VAL A 2 0.66 -17.29 0.05
CA VAL A 2 -0.03 -15.97 -0.01
C VAL A 2 0.89 -14.79 0.33
N THR A 3 1.75 -14.92 1.34
CA THR A 3 2.66 -13.83 1.76
C THR A 3 3.67 -13.44 0.67
N HIS A 4 4.18 -14.41 -0.10
CA HIS A 4 5.07 -14.16 -1.24
C HIS A 4 4.39 -13.31 -2.33
N ALA A 5 3.14 -13.65 -2.69
CA ALA A 5 2.41 -12.88 -3.69
C ALA A 5 2.21 -11.43 -3.24
N HIS A 6 1.88 -11.20 -1.97
CA HIS A 6 1.65 -9.85 -1.46
C HIS A 6 2.92 -9.01 -1.35
N ILE A 7 4.08 -9.60 -1.00
CA ILE A 7 5.33 -8.82 -0.95
C ILE A 7 5.79 -8.42 -2.36
N MET A 8 5.62 -9.29 -3.34
CA MET A 8 5.92 -8.97 -4.74
C MET A 8 4.95 -7.94 -5.30
N LEU A 9 3.65 -8.08 -5.00
CA LEU A 9 2.64 -7.15 -5.49
C LEU A 9 2.75 -5.78 -4.80
N LEU A 10 2.57 -5.72 -3.48
CA LEU A 10 2.50 -4.47 -2.74
C LEU A 10 3.86 -3.87 -2.45
N GLY A 11 4.84 -4.71 -2.10
CA GLY A 11 6.20 -4.26 -1.81
C GLY A 11 6.93 -3.79 -3.06
N PHE A 12 6.75 -4.48 -4.19
CA PHE A 12 7.45 -4.17 -5.43
C PHE A 12 6.55 -3.56 -6.52
N VAL A 13 5.63 -4.32 -7.13
CA VAL A 13 4.91 -3.89 -8.35
C VAL A 13 4.12 -2.60 -8.13
N THR A 14 3.31 -2.53 -7.07
CA THR A 14 2.48 -1.36 -6.75
C THR A 14 3.35 -0.14 -6.42
N SER A 15 4.40 -0.31 -5.59
CA SER A 15 5.35 0.75 -5.26
C SER A 15 6.09 1.27 -6.50
N PHE A 16 6.46 0.37 -7.42
CA PHE A 16 7.08 0.72 -8.68
C PHE A 16 6.14 1.55 -9.56
N ILE A 17 4.87 1.13 -9.70
CA ILE A 17 3.85 1.89 -10.44
C ILE A 17 3.70 3.31 -9.86
N TYR A 18 3.68 3.46 -8.53
CA TYR A 18 3.62 4.77 -7.89
C TYR A 18 4.81 5.66 -8.26
N GLY A 19 6.02 5.09 -8.27
CA GLY A 19 7.21 5.81 -8.71
C GLY A 19 7.12 6.27 -10.18
N VAL A 20 6.63 5.40 -11.06
CA VAL A 20 6.41 5.73 -12.48
C VAL A 20 5.37 6.85 -12.63
N CYS A 21 4.24 6.79 -11.90
CA CYS A 21 3.23 7.84 -11.91
C CYS A 21 3.80 9.20 -11.48
N TYR A 22 4.51 9.25 -10.35
CA TYR A 22 5.13 10.49 -9.88
C TYR A 22 6.21 11.02 -10.82
N LYS A 23 6.91 10.14 -11.54
CA LYS A 23 7.99 10.56 -12.44
C LYS A 23 7.48 11.04 -13.79
N LEU A 24 6.45 10.40 -14.35
CA LEU A 24 6.02 10.61 -15.74
C LEU A 24 4.70 11.38 -15.89
N TRP A 25 3.77 11.25 -14.95
CA TRP A 25 2.40 11.74 -15.13
C TRP A 25 1.96 12.82 -14.14
N ILE A 26 2.73 13.05 -13.07
CA ILE A 26 2.40 14.03 -12.04
C ILE A 26 3.49 15.12 -12.03
N PRO A 27 3.36 16.19 -12.83
CA PRO A 27 4.40 17.22 -12.96
C PRO A 27 4.55 18.08 -11.69
N ASN A 28 3.47 18.29 -10.92
CA ASN A 28 3.50 19.13 -9.73
C ASN A 28 2.79 18.48 -8.53
N PRO A 29 3.34 17.38 -7.98
CA PRO A 29 2.69 16.63 -6.91
C PRO A 29 2.56 17.47 -5.64
N SER A 30 1.42 17.34 -4.96
CA SER A 30 1.28 17.85 -3.60
C SER A 30 2.16 17.02 -2.67
N LYS A 31 3.28 17.61 -2.22
CA LYS A 31 4.26 16.94 -1.35
C LYS A 31 3.62 16.34 -0.10
N LYS A 32 2.63 17.02 0.50
CA LYS A 32 1.91 16.53 1.68
C LYS A 32 1.12 15.26 1.37
N ILE A 33 0.36 15.26 0.27
CA ILE A 33 -0.46 14.10 -0.13
C ILE A 33 0.45 12.93 -0.52
N ALA A 34 1.56 13.21 -1.22
CA ALA A 34 2.52 12.19 -1.61
C ALA A 34 3.13 11.46 -0.40
N ILE A 35 3.52 12.20 0.64
CA ILE A 35 4.07 11.63 1.87
C ILE A 35 3.02 10.80 2.61
N ILE A 36 1.78 11.30 2.74
CA ILE A 36 0.68 10.56 3.38
C ILE A 36 0.43 9.25 2.62
N GLN A 37 0.29 9.32 1.29
CA GLN A 37 0.07 8.16 0.43
C GLN A 37 1.19 7.12 0.58
N PHE A 38 2.45 7.56 0.50
CA PHE A 38 3.61 6.69 0.64
C PHE A 38 3.66 6.00 2.02
N THR A 39 3.37 6.76 3.08
CA THR A 39 3.38 6.28 4.46
C THR A 39 2.30 5.25 4.69
N PHE A 40 1.06 5.52 4.28
CA PHE A 40 -0.05 4.58 4.41
C PHE A 40 0.18 3.29 3.61
N HIS A 41 0.74 3.39 2.40
CA HIS A 41 1.08 2.21 1.59
C HIS A 41 2.12 1.33 2.28
N HIS A 42 3.23 1.91 2.74
CA HIS A 42 4.30 1.13 3.38
C HIS A 42 3.89 0.60 4.74
N ALA A 43 3.25 1.42 5.58
CA ALA A 43 2.77 0.99 6.89
C ALA A 43 1.71 -0.13 6.74
N GLY A 44 0.74 0.05 5.85
CA GLY A 44 -0.26 -0.98 5.55
C GLY A 44 0.35 -2.26 5.00
N SER A 45 1.30 -2.15 4.07
CA SER A 45 2.00 -3.31 3.49
C SER A 45 2.82 -4.07 4.52
N ILE A 46 3.60 -3.39 5.37
CA ILE A 46 4.39 -4.02 6.43
C ILE A 46 3.45 -4.73 7.43
N LEU A 47 2.36 -4.07 7.82
CA LEU A 47 1.39 -4.64 8.75
C LEU A 47 0.72 -5.88 8.16
N MET A 48 0.32 -5.84 6.88
CA MET A 48 -0.31 -6.97 6.20
C MET A 48 0.66 -8.14 6.02
N LEU A 49 1.90 -7.87 5.61
CA LEU A 49 2.92 -8.91 5.44
C LEU A 49 3.26 -9.58 6.77
N SER A 50 3.38 -8.79 7.84
CA SER A 50 3.60 -9.30 9.19
C SER A 50 2.41 -10.15 9.65
N GLY A 51 1.19 -9.68 9.44
CA GLY A 51 -0.04 -10.42 9.78
C GLY A 51 -0.15 -11.75 9.04
N LEU A 52 0.06 -11.74 7.72
CA LEU A 52 0.08 -12.95 6.90
C LEU A 52 1.19 -13.91 7.35
N PHE A 53 2.39 -13.41 7.65
CA PHE A 53 3.47 -14.25 8.15
C PHE A 53 3.10 -14.92 9.48
N LEU A 54 2.47 -14.20 10.40
CA LEU A 54 2.06 -14.73 11.70
C LEU A 54 0.95 -15.78 11.61
N ILE A 55 -0.06 -15.57 10.74
CA ILE A 55 -1.14 -16.55 10.49
C ILE A 55 -0.56 -17.80 9.85
N TYR A 56 0.14 -17.65 8.72
CA TYR A 56 0.63 -18.80 7.94
C TYR A 56 1.81 -19.50 8.61
N GLY A 57 2.56 -18.79 9.47
CA GLY A 57 3.57 -19.36 10.36
C GLY A 57 2.99 -20.10 11.57
N LYS A 58 1.66 -20.11 11.75
CA LYS A 58 0.95 -20.72 12.90
C LYS A 58 1.41 -20.17 14.27
N ILE A 59 1.88 -18.93 14.30
CA ILE A 59 2.39 -18.28 15.52
C ILE A 59 1.21 -17.70 16.34
N ILE A 60 0.23 -17.12 15.64
CA ILE A 60 -0.95 -16.49 16.26
C ILE A 60 -2.21 -17.01 15.56
N PRO A 61 -3.28 -17.36 16.30
CA PRO A 61 -4.53 -17.79 15.71
C PRO A 61 -5.21 -16.64 14.95
N GLU A 62 -5.86 -16.99 13.83
CA GLU A 62 -6.43 -16.06 12.85
C GLU A 62 -7.42 -15.07 13.48
N ASN A 63 -8.27 -15.56 14.39
CA ASN A 63 -9.27 -14.77 15.11
C ASN A 63 -8.70 -13.57 15.88
N LYS A 64 -7.42 -13.58 16.26
CA LYS A 64 -6.77 -12.47 16.97
C LYS A 64 -6.12 -11.46 16.02
N ILE A 65 -5.79 -11.87 14.80
CA ILE A 65 -5.11 -11.04 13.80
C ILE A 65 -6.07 -10.40 12.80
N GLU A 66 -7.27 -10.96 12.62
CA GLU A 66 -8.30 -10.43 11.72
C GLU A 66 -8.47 -8.90 11.77
N PRO A 67 -8.58 -8.24 12.95
CA PRO A 67 -8.70 -6.77 12.99
C PRO A 67 -7.48 -6.06 12.41
N VAL A 68 -6.28 -6.58 12.67
CA VAL A 68 -5.02 -6.03 12.15
C VAL A 68 -4.97 -6.17 10.63
N MET A 69 -5.41 -7.32 10.10
CA MET A 69 -5.51 -7.55 8.65
C MET A 69 -6.51 -6.59 8.00
N ALA A 70 -7.67 -6.36 8.62
CA ALA A 70 -8.66 -5.41 8.13
C ALA A 70 -8.09 -3.97 8.09
N ILE A 71 -7.44 -3.53 9.17
CA ILE A 71 -6.82 -2.20 9.25
C ILE A 71 -5.72 -2.05 8.18
N SER A 72 -4.87 -3.06 8.02
CA SER A 72 -3.81 -3.04 7.02
C SER A 72 -4.35 -2.93 5.59
N SER A 73 -5.46 -3.62 5.29
CA SER A 73 -6.13 -3.57 3.99
C SER A 73 -6.71 -2.17 3.72
N VAL A 74 -7.39 -1.59 4.70
CA VAL A 74 -7.94 -0.22 4.60
C VAL A 74 -6.82 0.80 4.38
N ALA A 75 -5.68 0.66 5.07
CA ALA A 75 -4.54 1.55 4.89
C ALA A 75 -3.97 1.51 3.46
N VAL A 76 -3.82 0.31 2.88
CA VAL A 76 -3.36 0.14 1.49
C VAL A 76 -4.38 0.72 0.50
N ILE A 77 -5.67 0.44 0.68
CA ILE A 77 -6.73 0.99 -0.18
C ILE A 77 -6.75 2.51 -0.12
N PHE A 78 -6.60 3.09 1.07
CA PHE A 78 -6.53 4.53 1.25
C PHE A 78 -5.34 5.14 0.50
N ALA A 79 -4.18 4.49 0.53
CA ALA A 79 -3.03 4.93 -0.27
C ALA A 79 -3.29 4.85 -1.78
N ILE A 80 -3.99 3.82 -2.26
CA ILE A 80 -4.39 3.72 -3.68
C ILE A 80 -5.33 4.89 -4.05
N ILE A 81 -6.30 5.21 -3.21
CA ILE A 81 -7.22 6.34 -3.43
C ILE A 81 -6.45 7.67 -3.52
N LEU A 82 -5.49 7.90 -2.63
CA LEU A 82 -4.66 9.12 -2.67
C LEU A 82 -3.79 9.20 -3.93
N MET A 83 -3.27 8.06 -4.41
CA MET A 83 -2.54 8.00 -5.67
C MET A 83 -3.44 8.36 -6.86
N ILE A 84 -4.63 7.76 -6.94
CA ILE A 84 -5.61 8.07 -7.98
C ILE A 84 -5.98 9.56 -7.93
N TYR A 85 -6.22 10.09 -6.74
CA TYR A 85 -6.50 11.51 -6.54
C TYR A 85 -5.37 12.39 -7.09
N GLN A 86 -4.10 12.10 -6.76
CA GLN A 86 -2.98 12.89 -7.29
C GLN A 86 -2.82 12.77 -8.80
N LEU A 87 -3.07 11.58 -9.36
CA LEU A 87 -3.04 11.36 -10.80
C LEU A 87 -4.10 12.19 -11.52
N LEU A 88 -5.34 12.19 -11.02
CA LEU A 88 -6.45 12.94 -11.62
C LEU A 88 -6.29 14.46 -11.44
N ALA A 89 -5.83 14.90 -10.26
CA ALA A 89 -5.68 16.32 -9.96
C ALA A 89 -4.52 16.99 -10.71
N ASN A 90 -3.55 16.21 -11.21
CA ASN A 90 -2.34 16.74 -11.85
C ASN A 90 -2.13 16.21 -13.27
N LYS A 91 -3.12 15.51 -13.84
CA LYS A 91 -3.03 15.01 -15.20
C LYS A 91 -2.82 16.22 -16.13
N ALA A 92 -1.64 16.29 -16.75
CA ALA A 92 -1.40 17.23 -17.83
C ALA A 92 -2.33 16.85 -19.00
N GLU A 93 -3.14 17.81 -19.46
CA GLU A 93 -3.79 17.74 -20.77
C GLU A 93 -2.74 17.73 -21.88
#